data_AF-A0A523WWQ1-F1
#
_entry.id   AF-A0A523WWQ1-F1
#
_cell.length_a   1.000
_cell.length_b   1.000
_cell.length_c   1.000
_cell.angle_alpha   90.00
_cell.angle_beta   90.00
_cell.angle_gamma   90.00
#
_symmetry.space_group_name_H-M   'P 1'
#
loop_
_entity.id
_entity.type
_entity.pdbx_description
1 polymer ?
#
loop_
_entity_poly.entity_id
_entity_poly.type
_entity_poly.pdbx_seq_one_letter_code
_entity_poly.pdbx_strand_id
1 'polypeptide(L)'
;MAVGVTRFSVSVNPALLEEFDGAIGGIGCNRSTAIQVAMRDFLTEHRWSTEEEGVVAGAITMIFDHHVRGLGSALTGIQHDFLDVISSTTHVHVDHDNCLEILAVKGDIKRIKELTQNLRVSKGIKQLKFSMLNV
;
A
#
# COMPACT_ATOMS: atom_id res chain seq x y z
N MET A 1 -13.15 -18.42 -18.65
CA MET A 1 -13.28 -17.87 -17.28
C MET A 1 -14.75 -17.61 -17.03
N ALA A 2 -15.31 -18.06 -15.89
CA ALA A 2 -16.74 -17.95 -15.64
C ALA A 2 -17.16 -16.48 -15.58
N VAL A 3 -17.88 -16.02 -16.60
CA VAL A 3 -18.56 -14.73 -16.61
C VAL A 3 -19.85 -14.91 -15.82
N GLY A 4 -19.91 -14.43 -14.59
CA GLY A 4 -21.11 -14.56 -13.76
C GLY A 4 -20.97 -13.98 -12.35
N VAL A 5 -22.11 -13.75 -11.70
CA VAL A 5 -22.21 -13.34 -10.29
C VAL A 5 -22.67 -14.54 -9.47
N THR A 6 -21.86 -14.98 -8.50
CA THR A 6 -22.27 -15.99 -7.52
C THR A 6 -22.88 -15.30 -6.30
N ARG A 7 -24.07 -15.76 -5.88
CA ARG A 7 -24.73 -15.29 -4.67
C ARG A 7 -24.41 -16.23 -3.51
N PHE A 8 -24.02 -15.66 -2.38
CA PHE A 8 -23.74 -16.38 -1.14
C PHE A 8 -24.34 -15.60 0.04
N SER A 9 -24.60 -16.31 1.13
CA SER A 9 -25.10 -15.73 2.38
C SER A 9 -24.02 -15.82 3.45
N VAL A 10 -23.91 -14.79 4.29
CA VAL A 10 -22.97 -14.73 5.40
C VAL A 10 -23.69 -14.35 6.68
N SER A 11 -23.26 -14.93 7.79
CA SER A 11 -23.66 -14.48 9.13
C SER A 11 -22.72 -13.38 9.58
N VAL A 12 -23.28 -12.27 10.07
CA VAL A 12 -22.52 -11.10 10.54
C VAL A 12 -23.14 -10.60 11.83
N ASN A 13 -22.32 -10.00 12.71
CA ASN A 13 -22.81 -9.32 13.89
C ASN A 13 -23.73 -8.15 13.47
N PRO A 14 -24.94 -8.01 14.05
CA PRO A 14 -25.86 -6.94 13.69
C PRO A 14 -25.27 -5.52 13.81
N ALA A 15 -24.48 -5.26 14.86
CA ALA A 15 -23.88 -3.96 15.09
C ALA A 15 -22.83 -3.62 14.02
N LEU A 16 -22.05 -4.62 13.59
CA LEU A 16 -21.08 -4.45 12.50
C LEU A 16 -21.79 -4.18 11.16
N LEU A 17 -22.92 -4.85 10.90
CA LEU A 17 -23.70 -4.61 9.69
C LEU A 17 -24.28 -3.20 9.66
N GLU A 18 -24.78 -2.70 10.80
CA GLU A 18 -25.31 -1.35 10.93
C GLU A 18 -24.22 -0.30 10.67
N GLU A 19 -23.04 -0.46 11.28
CA GLU A 19 -21.90 0.43 11.03
C GLU A 19 -21.47 0.41 9.55
N PHE A 20 -21.40 -0.78 8.96
CA PHE A 20 -21.04 -0.95 7.56
C PHE A 20 -22.06 -0.29 6.62
N ASP A 21 -23.36 -0.50 6.86
CA ASP A 21 -24.43 0.10 6.06
C ASP A 21 -24.44 1.64 6.17
N GLY A 22 -24.14 2.18 7.35
CA GLY A 22 -23.97 3.62 7.56
C GLY A 22 -22.80 4.19 6.74
N ALA A 23 -21.64 3.51 6.77
CA ALA A 23 -20.46 3.93 6.01
C ALA A 23 -20.70 3.91 4.49
N ILE A 24 -21.28 2.83 3.95
CA ILE A 24 -21.53 2.72 2.50
C ILE A 24 -22.62 3.69 2.03
N GLY A 25 -23.59 4.01 2.89
CA GLY A 25 -24.63 4.99 2.61
C GLY A 25 -24.06 6.39 2.39
N GLY A 26 -23.07 6.80 3.19
CA GLY A 26 -22.36 8.07 3.01
C GLY A 26 -21.51 8.14 1.72
N ILE A 27 -21.01 6.99 1.25
CA ILE A 27 -20.18 6.87 0.03
C ILE A 27 -21.05 6.74 -1.24
N GLY A 28 -22.34 6.41 -1.10
CA GLY A 28 -23.24 6.14 -2.24
C GLY A 28 -22.97 4.77 -2.90
N CYS A 29 -22.44 3.81 -2.13
CA CYS A 29 -22.07 2.49 -2.63
C CYS A 29 -23.10 1.43 -2.21
N ASN A 30 -23.40 0.45 -3.08
CA ASN A 30 -24.25 -0.68 -2.71
C ASN A 30 -23.46 -1.74 -1.91
N ARG A 31 -24.15 -2.47 -1.03
CA ARG A 31 -23.53 -3.46 -0.13
C ARG A 31 -22.70 -4.51 -0.86
N SER A 32 -23.18 -5.02 -2.01
CA SER A 32 -22.43 -6.00 -2.81
C SER A 32 -21.09 -5.46 -3.34
N THR A 33 -21.06 -4.18 -3.76
CA THR A 33 -19.84 -3.56 -4.25
C THR A 33 -18.86 -3.34 -3.11
N ALA A 34 -19.34 -2.84 -1.97
CA ALA A 34 -18.51 -2.63 -0.78
C ALA A 34 -17.93 -3.95 -0.25
N ILE A 35 -18.72 -5.03 -0.21
CA ILE A 35 -18.22 -6.36 0.16
C ILE A 35 -17.16 -6.85 -0.83
N GLN A 36 -17.36 -6.66 -2.14
CA GLN A 36 -16.36 -7.06 -3.13
C GLN A 36 -15.05 -6.28 -2.99
N VAL A 37 -15.12 -4.97 -2.69
CA VAL A 37 -13.94 -4.15 -2.38
C VAL A 37 -13.23 -4.70 -1.16
N ALA A 38 -13.94 -4.88 -0.05
CA ALA A 38 -13.37 -5.43 1.19
C ALA A 38 -12.75 -6.83 0.98
N MET A 39 -13.38 -7.70 0.18
CA MET A 39 -12.82 -9.01 -0.17
C MET A 39 -11.53 -8.89 -0.98
N ARG A 40 -11.46 -7.98 -1.96
CA ARG A 40 -10.24 -7.75 -2.75
C ARG A 40 -9.12 -7.18 -1.89
N ASP A 41 -9.45 -6.24 -1.01
CA ASP A 41 -8.49 -5.62 -0.10
C ASP A 41 -7.92 -6.66 0.86
N PHE A 42 -8.79 -7.46 1.49
CA PHE A 42 -8.39 -8.58 2.35
C PHE A 42 -7.47 -9.58 1.64
N LEU A 43 -7.82 -9.99 0.41
CA LEU A 43 -6.99 -10.92 -0.36
C LEU A 43 -5.63 -10.30 -0.73
N THR A 44 -5.60 -9.01 -1.05
CA THR A 44 -4.36 -8.28 -1.38
C THR A 44 -3.44 -8.19 -0.17
N GLU A 45 -3.99 -7.84 1.00
CA GLU A 45 -3.24 -7.84 2.26
C GLU A 45 -2.71 -9.23 2.63
N HIS A 46 -3.55 -10.26 2.46
CA HIS A 46 -3.16 -11.64 2.73
C HIS A 46 -1.99 -12.07 1.82
N ARG A 47 -2.05 -11.77 0.52
CA ARG A 47 -0.94 -12.02 -0.41
C ARG A 47 0.33 -11.30 -0.02
N TRP A 48 0.24 -10.02 0.33
CA TRP A 48 1.41 -9.29 0.84
C TRP A 48 2.02 -9.98 2.07
N SER A 49 1.21 -10.53 2.96
CA SER A 49 1.70 -11.21 4.18
C SER A 49 2.26 -12.62 3.94
N THR A 50 1.78 -13.34 2.91
CA THR A 50 2.04 -14.78 2.73
C THR A 50 2.81 -15.14 1.47
N GLU A 51 2.67 -14.37 0.40
CA GLU A 51 3.36 -14.66 -0.85
C GLU A 51 4.81 -14.21 -0.78
N GLU A 52 5.68 -15.11 -1.23
CA GLU A 52 7.11 -14.94 -1.31
C GLU A 52 7.59 -14.80 -2.75
N GLU A 53 6.73 -14.96 -3.75
CA GLU A 53 7.13 -14.92 -5.16
C GLU A 53 6.00 -14.34 -5.99
N GLY A 54 6.34 -13.63 -7.07
CA GLY A 54 5.36 -13.10 -8.01
C GLY A 54 5.55 -11.61 -8.28
N VAL A 55 5.12 -11.20 -9.48
CA VAL A 55 5.22 -9.80 -9.93
C VAL A 55 4.01 -9.02 -9.45
N VAL A 56 4.26 -7.95 -8.69
CA VAL A 56 3.23 -7.03 -8.20
C VAL A 56 3.53 -5.60 -8.63
N ALA A 57 2.53 -4.73 -8.59
CA ALA A 57 2.72 -3.28 -8.67
C ALA A 57 2.25 -2.63 -7.37
N GLY A 58 2.70 -1.41 -7.12
CA GLY A 58 2.26 -0.69 -5.93
C GLY A 58 2.91 0.68 -5.77
N ALA A 59 2.70 1.26 -4.60
CA ALA A 59 3.32 2.50 -4.18
C ALA A 59 3.86 2.36 -2.76
N ILE A 60 5.12 2.73 -2.55
CA ILE A 60 5.66 2.99 -1.21
C ILE A 60 5.49 4.48 -0.96
N THR A 61 4.81 4.84 0.12
CA THR A 61 4.62 6.23 0.54
C THR A 61 5.29 6.43 1.88
N MET A 62 6.03 7.53 2.03
CA MET A 62 6.72 7.83 3.29
C MET A 62 6.76 9.31 3.61
N ILE A 63 6.62 9.62 4.90
CA ILE A 63 6.88 10.95 5.47
C ILE A 63 8.20 10.90 6.22
N PHE A 64 9.10 11.85 5.95
CA PHE A 64 10.38 11.95 6.64
C PHE A 64 10.81 13.39 6.90
N ASP A 65 11.71 13.57 7.85
CA ASP A 65 12.33 14.85 8.19
C ASP A 65 13.60 15.09 7.36
N HIS A 66 13.56 16.05 6.44
CA HIS A 66 14.67 16.34 5.55
C HIS A 66 15.84 17.08 6.24
N HIS A 67 15.66 17.61 7.47
CA HIS A 67 16.76 18.18 8.25
C HIS A 67 17.68 17.11 8.85
N VAL A 68 17.24 15.85 8.88
CA VAL A 68 18.07 14.74 9.36
C VAL A 68 19.27 14.57 8.44
N ARG A 69 20.44 14.97 8.94
CA ARG A 69 21.69 14.97 8.18
C ARG A 69 21.98 13.59 7.59
N GLY A 70 22.21 13.57 6.29
CA GLY A 70 22.56 12.36 5.54
C GLY A 70 21.37 11.50 5.11
N LEU A 71 20.16 11.77 5.59
CA LEU A 71 18.98 10.98 5.24
C LEU A 71 18.70 11.00 3.73
N GLY A 72 18.68 12.18 3.11
CA GLY A 72 18.42 12.28 1.66
C GLY A 72 19.41 11.47 0.80
N SER A 73 20.70 11.48 1.17
CA SER A 73 21.72 10.67 0.50
C SER A 73 21.52 9.18 0.74
N ALA A 74 21.21 8.78 1.99
CA ALA A 74 20.92 7.39 2.33
C ALA A 74 19.69 6.85 1.58
N LEU A 75 18.60 7.62 1.53
CA LEU A 75 17.39 7.28 0.77
C LEU A 75 17.69 7.15 -0.72
N THR A 76 18.46 8.09 -1.30
CA THR A 76 18.87 8.03 -2.71
C THR A 76 19.72 6.78 -2.99
N GLY A 77 20.66 6.45 -2.10
CA GLY A 77 21.48 5.23 -2.22
C GLY A 77 20.63 3.97 -2.19
N ILE A 78 19.72 3.84 -1.22
CA ILE A 78 18.77 2.73 -1.16
C ILE A 78 17.93 2.67 -2.44
N GLN A 79 17.38 3.78 -2.93
CA GLN A 79 16.59 3.78 -4.17
C GLN A 79 17.42 3.35 -5.38
N HIS A 80 18.69 3.75 -5.46
CA HIS A 80 19.59 3.36 -6.56
C HIS A 80 19.88 1.86 -6.58
N ASP A 81 19.93 1.19 -5.44
CA ASP A 81 20.10 -0.26 -5.36
C ASP A 81 18.87 -1.04 -5.85
N PHE A 82 17.71 -0.38 -5.99
CA PHE A 82 16.42 -0.99 -6.30
C PHE A 82 15.76 -0.40 -7.58
N LEU A 83 16.56 0.15 -8.49
CA LEU A 83 16.07 0.67 -9.78
C LEU A 83 15.41 -0.39 -10.66
N ASP A 84 15.66 -1.68 -10.39
CA ASP A 84 15.01 -2.80 -11.04
C ASP A 84 13.51 -2.92 -10.70
N VAL A 85 13.09 -2.39 -9.54
CA VAL A 85 11.69 -2.42 -9.09
C VAL A 85 11.07 -1.04 -8.92
N ILE A 86 11.84 0.04 -8.84
CA ILE A 86 11.34 1.42 -8.75
C ILE A 86 11.13 1.98 -10.16
N SER A 87 9.88 2.27 -10.51
CA SER A 87 9.52 2.88 -11.79
C SER A 87 9.64 4.40 -11.78
N SER A 88 9.31 5.05 -10.67
CA SER A 88 9.42 6.50 -10.51
C SER A 88 9.32 6.92 -9.06
N THR A 89 9.88 8.08 -8.73
CA THR A 89 9.77 8.69 -7.40
C THR A 89 9.22 10.11 -7.51
N THR A 90 8.26 10.46 -6.65
CA THR A 90 7.70 11.81 -6.51
C THR A 90 7.99 12.32 -5.12
N HIS A 91 8.61 13.50 -5.01
CA HIS A 91 8.90 14.17 -3.75
C HIS A 91 8.05 15.44 -3.60
N VAL A 92 7.47 15.64 -2.42
CA VAL A 92 6.61 16.79 -2.10
C VAL A 92 7.03 17.37 -0.75
N HIS A 93 7.35 18.67 -0.71
CA HIS A 93 7.54 19.40 0.54
C HIS A 93 6.16 19.68 1.17
N VAL A 94 5.89 19.07 2.33
CA VAL A 94 4.60 19.19 3.02
C VAL A 94 4.60 20.43 3.93
N ASP A 95 5.66 20.59 4.71
CA ASP A 95 5.90 21.74 5.56
C ASP A 95 7.43 21.91 5.77
N HIS A 96 7.81 22.81 6.68
CA HIS A 96 9.22 23.08 6.98
C HIS A 96 10.01 21.83 7.37
N ASP A 97 9.42 20.87 8.06
CA ASP A 97 10.13 19.72 8.64
C ASP A 97 9.72 18.38 8.02
N ASN A 98 8.85 18.38 7.01
CA ASN A 98 8.23 17.17 6.47
C ASN A 98 8.29 17.13 4.95
N CYS A 99 8.77 16.01 4.43
CA CYS A 99 8.67 15.65 3.02
C CYS A 99 7.86 14.36 2.87
N LEU A 100 6.97 14.36 1.89
CA LEU A 100 6.29 13.16 1.40
C LEU A 100 7.03 12.65 0.17
N GLU A 101 7.39 11.38 0.17
CA GLU A 101 7.94 10.71 -1.00
C GLU A 101 7.09 9.50 -1.38
N ILE A 102 6.81 9.37 -2.68
CA ILE A 102 5.99 8.31 -3.26
C ILE A 102 6.84 7.59 -4.30
N LEU A 103 7.14 6.33 -4.07
CA LEU A 103 7.86 5.47 -4.99
C LEU A 103 6.85 4.54 -5.67
N ALA A 104 6.62 4.73 -6.97
CA ALA A 104 5.87 3.78 -7.78
C ALA A 104 6.77 2.58 -8.06
N VAL A 105 6.31 1.37 -7.71
CA VAL A 105 7.10 0.14 -7.83
C VAL A 105 6.37 -0.91 -8.64
N LYS A 106 7.15 -1.72 -9.36
CA LYS A 106 6.67 -2.91 -10.09
C LYS A 106 7.80 -3.93 -10.16
N GLY A 107 7.55 -5.16 -9.72
CA GLY A 107 8.57 -6.20 -9.73
C GLY A 107 8.24 -7.33 -8.78
N ASP A 108 9.24 -8.16 -8.49
CA ASP A 108 9.09 -9.28 -7.57
C ASP A 108 8.75 -8.81 -6.14
N ILE A 109 7.79 -9.49 -5.51
CA ILE A 109 7.30 -9.16 -4.17
C ILE A 109 8.40 -9.22 -3.09
N LYS A 110 9.34 -10.16 -3.14
CA LYS A 110 10.47 -10.22 -2.20
C LYS A 110 11.33 -8.98 -2.35
N ARG A 111 11.63 -8.60 -3.59
CA ARG A 111 12.47 -7.43 -3.87
C ARG A 111 11.84 -6.12 -3.39
N ILE A 112 10.52 -5.97 -3.56
CA ILE A 112 9.78 -4.82 -3.04
C ILE A 112 9.70 -4.84 -1.50
N LYS A 113 9.56 -6.02 -0.87
CA LYS A 113 9.64 -6.18 0.60
C LYS A 113 11.01 -5.78 1.14
N GLU A 114 12.09 -6.19 0.49
CA GLU A 114 13.46 -5.79 0.83
C GLU A 114 13.65 -4.27 0.76
N LEU A 115 13.20 -3.64 -0.33
CA LEU A 115 13.21 -2.17 -0.47
C LEU A 115 12.47 -1.50 0.70
N THR A 116 11.24 -1.96 0.96
CA THR A 116 10.38 -1.43 2.04
C THR A 116 11.07 -1.54 3.39
N GLN A 117 11.75 -2.66 3.66
CA GLN A 117 12.47 -2.89 4.91
C GLN A 117 13.71 -2.02 5.05
N ASN A 118 14.51 -1.87 3.98
CA ASN A 118 15.69 -1.00 3.96
C ASN A 118 15.33 0.47 4.15
N LEU A 119 14.24 0.92 3.54
CA LEU A 119 13.71 2.26 3.78
C LEU A 119 13.28 2.39 5.25
N ARG A 120 12.47 1.46 5.77
CA ARG A 120 11.89 1.52 7.12
C ARG A 120 12.93 1.65 8.25
N VAL A 121 14.14 1.10 8.08
CA VAL A 121 15.22 1.21 9.08
C VAL A 121 16.02 2.52 9.01
N SER A 122 15.77 3.37 8.01
CA SER A 122 16.45 4.66 7.85
C SER A 122 16.00 5.67 8.90
N LYS A 123 16.95 6.12 9.73
CA LYS A 123 16.69 7.09 10.80
C LYS A 123 16.18 8.42 10.22
N GLY A 124 14.97 8.82 10.60
CA GLY A 124 14.34 10.07 10.17
C GLY A 124 13.08 9.88 9.31
N ILE A 125 12.76 8.64 8.92
CA ILE A 125 11.42 8.30 8.44
C ILE A 125 10.44 8.32 9.62
N LYS A 126 9.37 9.11 9.49
CA LYS A 126 8.29 9.22 10.49
C LYS A 126 7.20 8.18 10.24
N GLN A 127 6.87 7.93 8.97
CA GLN A 127 5.86 6.97 8.57
C GLN A 127 6.21 6.38 7.22
N LEU A 128 5.97 5.08 7.03
CA LEU A 128 6.09 4.38 5.75
C LEU A 128 4.94 3.39 5.57
N LYS A 129 4.24 3.48 4.43
CA LYS A 129 3.18 2.56 4.03
C LYS A 129 3.46 2.02 2.63
N PHE A 130 3.19 0.74 2.43
CA PHE A 130 3.17 0.13 1.11
C PHE A 130 1.72 -0.19 0.73
N SER A 131 1.33 0.21 -0.48
CA SER A 131 0.05 -0.14 -1.08
C SER A 131 0.31 -1.05 -2.26
N MET A 132 -0.01 -2.33 -2.11
CA MET A 132 0.01 -3.29 -3.21
C MET A 132 -1.22 -3.13 -4.08
N LEU A 133 -1.04 -3.19 -5.38
CA LEU A 133 -2.10 -3.30 -6.36
C LEU A 133 -1.87 -4.56 -7.20
N ASN A 134 -2.92 -5.36 -7.36
CA ASN A 134 -2.87 -6.52 -8.26
C ASN A 134 -2.97 -6.03 -9.71
N VAL A 135 -2.04 -6.49 -10.55
CA VAL A 135 -2.03 -6.25 -12.01
C VAL A 135 -2.60 -7.47 -12.74
#